data_AF-A0A816TUD3-F1
#
_entry.id   AF-A0A816TUD3-F1
#
_cell.length_a   1.000
_cell.length_b   1.000
_cell.length_c   1.000
_cell.angle_alpha   90.00
_cell.angle_beta   90.00
_cell.angle_gamma   90.00
#
_symmetry.space_group_name_H-M   'P 1'
#
loop_
_entity.id
_entity.type
_entity.pdbx_description
1 polymer ?
#
loop_
_entity_poly.entity_id
_entity_poly.type
_entity_poly.pdbx_seq_one_letter_code
_entity_poly.pdbx_strand_id
1 'polypeptide(L)'
;AHRNKALAKAFLIKSVKIQKEKVPFETYLQELGDAKFVLSPLGNGRDCDRTWEALLISAVPIILSSEIDPLFDQLPVIIINDWSELAENILLSYKVSSYNTLVPEVLSGRWWRDKLLSYQNTTIKIR
;
A
#
# COMPACT_ATOMS: atom_id res chain seq x y z
N ALA A 1 0.39 17.99 0.48
CA ALA A 1 1.81 18.05 0.03
C ALA A 1 2.26 16.75 -0.66
N HIS A 2 2.11 15.58 -0.01
CA HIS A 2 2.59 14.29 -0.53
C HIS A 2 2.00 13.89 -1.89
N ARG A 3 0.68 14.06 -2.10
CA ARG A 3 0.01 13.78 -3.38
C ARG A 3 0.70 14.48 -4.57
N ASN A 4 0.99 15.77 -4.46
CA ASN A 4 1.58 16.53 -5.57
C ASN A 4 3.02 16.09 -5.86
N LYS A 5 3.80 15.77 -4.81
CA LYS A 5 5.15 15.20 -4.96
C LYS A 5 5.13 13.83 -5.65
N ALA A 6 4.21 12.96 -5.23
CA ALA A 6 4.01 11.65 -5.83
C ALA A 6 3.63 11.78 -7.31
N LEU A 7 2.66 12.65 -7.64
CA LEU A 7 2.23 12.90 -9.01
C LEU A 7 3.37 13.44 -9.88
N ALA A 8 4.16 14.39 -9.38
CA ALA A 8 5.30 14.95 -10.12
C ALA A 8 6.30 13.87 -10.54
N LYS A 9 6.50 12.84 -9.70
CA LYS A 9 7.37 11.69 -9.99
C LYS A 9 6.69 10.67 -10.89
N ALA A 10 5.41 10.44 -10.70
CA ALA A 10 4.59 9.56 -11.53
C ALA A 10 4.63 9.97 -13.01
N PHE A 11 4.58 11.28 -13.30
CA PHE A 11 4.66 11.80 -14.68
C PHE A 11 5.98 11.49 -15.40
N LEU A 12 7.04 11.13 -14.67
CA LEU A 12 8.33 10.75 -15.25
C LEU A 12 8.40 9.26 -15.61
N ILE A 13 7.40 8.47 -15.20
CA ILE A 13 7.32 7.04 -15.49
C ILE A 13 6.63 6.86 -16.84
N LYS A 14 7.25 6.06 -17.73
CA LYS A 14 6.80 5.84 -19.11
C LYS A 14 5.43 5.17 -19.19
N SER A 15 5.14 4.23 -18.30
CA SER A 15 3.87 3.49 -18.25
C SER A 15 3.10 3.83 -16.97
N VAL A 16 2.42 4.97 -17.00
CA VAL A 16 1.63 5.46 -15.88
C VAL A 16 0.21 5.80 -16.33
N LYS A 17 -0.78 5.39 -15.55
CA LYS A 17 -2.17 5.83 -15.70
C LYS A 17 -2.52 6.81 -14.58
N ILE A 18 -3.04 7.98 -14.94
CA ILE A 18 -3.41 9.02 -13.98
C ILE A 18 -4.88 9.38 -14.20
N GLN A 19 -5.72 9.00 -13.24
CA GLN A 19 -7.14 9.32 -13.23
C GLN A 19 -7.36 10.67 -12.52
N LYS A 20 -7.73 11.70 -13.30
CA LYS A 20 -7.95 13.08 -12.78
C LYS A 20 -9.38 13.31 -12.33
N GLU A 21 -10.33 12.77 -13.09
CA GLU A 21 -11.76 12.92 -12.83
C GLU A 21 -12.26 11.81 -11.91
N LYS A 22 -13.35 12.07 -11.20
CA LYS A 22 -14.04 11.01 -10.45
C LYS A 22 -14.60 9.99 -11.44
N VAL A 23 -14.41 8.71 -11.12
CA VAL A 23 -14.97 7.57 -11.85
C VAL A 23 -15.88 6.77 -10.93
N PRO A 24 -16.82 5.97 -11.47
CA PRO A 24 -17.55 4.99 -10.68
C PRO A 24 -16.60 4.06 -9.91
N PHE A 25 -17.06 3.55 -8.78
CA PHE A 25 -16.23 2.73 -7.89
C PHE A 25 -15.74 1.44 -8.55
N GLU A 26 -16.58 0.83 -9.38
CA GLU A 26 -16.26 -0.37 -10.15
C GLU A 26 -15.12 -0.10 -11.14
N THR A 27 -15.17 1.04 -11.83
CA THR A 27 -14.09 1.48 -12.73
C THR A 27 -12.81 1.71 -11.93
N TYR A 28 -12.90 2.37 -10.78
CA TYR A 28 -11.74 2.57 -9.90
C TYR A 28 -11.09 1.25 -9.49
N LEU A 29 -11.87 0.27 -9.03
CA LEU A 29 -11.34 -1.05 -8.63
C LEU A 29 -10.73 -1.80 -9.82
N GLN A 30 -11.34 -1.72 -10.99
CA GLN A 30 -10.78 -2.30 -12.21
C GLN A 30 -9.43 -1.66 -12.57
N GLU A 31 -9.33 -0.34 -12.51
CA GLU A 31 -8.09 0.38 -12.78
C GLU A 31 -6.98 0.05 -11.79
N LEU A 32 -7.32 -0.14 -10.52
CA LEU A 32 -6.39 -0.66 -9.52
C LEU A 32 -5.94 -2.09 -9.87
N GLY A 33 -6.88 -2.96 -10.25
CA GLY A 33 -6.66 -4.36 -10.69
C GLY A 33 -5.72 -4.50 -11.89
N ASP A 34 -5.84 -3.59 -12.85
CA ASP A 34 -5.02 -3.57 -14.07
C ASP A 34 -3.59 -3.07 -13.80
N ALA A 35 -3.34 -2.45 -12.65
CA ALA A 35 -2.05 -1.88 -12.29
C ALA A 35 -1.20 -2.84 -11.44
N LYS A 36 0.05 -3.06 -11.84
CA LYS A 36 1.02 -3.79 -11.00
C LYS A 36 1.38 -2.99 -9.73
N PHE A 37 1.49 -1.67 -9.86
CA PHE A 37 1.89 -0.76 -8.79
C PHE A 37 0.89 0.38 -8.64
N VAL A 38 0.53 0.73 -7.40
CA VAL A 38 -0.43 1.79 -7.09
C VAL A 38 0.20 2.81 -6.15
N LEU A 39 0.23 4.08 -6.54
CA LEU A 39 0.67 5.15 -5.64
C LEU A 39 -0.36 5.36 -4.53
N SER A 40 0.03 5.16 -3.27
CA SER A 40 -0.82 5.37 -2.11
C SER A 40 -0.22 6.42 -1.16
N PRO A 41 -0.14 7.69 -1.60
CA PRO A 41 0.32 8.77 -0.73
C PRO A 41 -0.65 8.98 0.44
N LEU A 42 -0.08 9.34 1.60
CA LEU A 42 -0.82 9.70 2.81
C LEU A 42 -1.92 10.73 2.51
N GLY A 43 -3.11 10.44 3.05
CA GLY A 43 -4.26 11.34 3.06
C GLY A 43 -4.31 12.15 4.36
N ASN A 44 -5.47 12.16 5.02
CA ASN A 44 -5.63 12.80 6.33
C ASN A 44 -5.12 11.92 7.49
N GLY A 45 -4.98 10.61 7.28
CA GLY A 45 -4.47 9.65 8.24
C GLY A 45 -3.03 9.21 7.96
N ARG A 46 -2.51 8.35 8.85
CA ARG A 46 -1.20 7.68 8.65
C ARG A 46 -1.28 6.53 7.65
N ASP A 47 -2.45 5.97 7.44
CA ASP A 47 -2.75 5.04 6.36
C ASP A 47 -3.76 5.64 5.38
N CYS A 48 -3.97 4.95 4.26
CA CYS A 48 -4.90 5.34 3.21
C CYS A 48 -5.69 4.11 2.77
N ASP A 49 -7.00 4.27 2.58
CA ASP A 49 -7.89 3.21 2.07
C ASP A 49 -7.33 2.58 0.78
N ARG A 50 -6.73 3.40 -0.09
CA ARG A 50 -6.10 2.95 -1.35
C ARG A 50 -5.00 1.91 -1.14
N THR A 51 -4.28 1.94 -0.01
CA THR A 51 -3.28 0.92 0.30
C THR A 51 -3.93 -0.44 0.45
N TRP A 52 -5.01 -0.51 1.22
CA TRP A 52 -5.74 -1.75 1.50
C TRP A 52 -6.55 -2.22 0.29
N GLU A 53 -7.15 -1.30 -0.46
CA GLU A 53 -7.83 -1.61 -1.73
C GLU A 53 -6.86 -2.19 -2.75
N ALA A 54 -5.66 -1.60 -2.92
CA ALA A 54 -4.64 -2.13 -3.82
C ALA A 54 -4.20 -3.55 -3.42
N LEU A 55 -3.98 -3.80 -2.12
CA LEU A 55 -3.67 -5.14 -1.63
C LEU A 55 -4.81 -6.14 -1.93
N LEU A 56 -6.07 -5.72 -1.73
CA LEU A 56 -7.24 -6.56 -1.98
C LEU A 56 -7.33 -7.02 -3.44
N ILE A 57 -6.98 -6.15 -4.39
CA ILE A 57 -6.99 -6.48 -5.84
C ILE A 57 -5.64 -6.99 -6.37
N SER A 58 -4.71 -7.39 -5.48
CA SER A 58 -3.39 -7.95 -5.82
C SER A 58 -2.41 -6.98 -6.51
N ALA A 59 -2.61 -5.67 -6.38
CA ALA A 59 -1.63 -4.67 -6.75
C ALA A 59 -0.65 -4.37 -5.60
N VAL A 60 0.51 -3.84 -5.94
CA VAL A 60 1.55 -3.47 -4.98
C VAL A 60 1.46 -1.97 -4.66
N PRO A 61 0.95 -1.57 -3.49
CA PRO A 61 0.96 -0.16 -3.12
C PRO A 61 2.38 0.36 -2.88
N ILE A 62 2.62 1.61 -3.27
CA ILE A 62 3.83 2.38 -2.99
C ILE A 62 3.46 3.45 -1.96
N ILE A 63 4.06 3.38 -0.78
CA ILE A 63 3.80 4.26 0.36
C ILE A 63 5.07 4.94 0.85
N LEU A 64 4.91 5.99 1.66
CA LEU A 64 6.02 6.57 2.40
C LEU A 64 6.24 5.83 3.71
N SER A 65 7.50 5.66 4.12
CA SER A 65 7.88 5.15 5.43
C SER A 65 7.29 5.98 6.56
N SER A 66 6.84 5.29 7.60
CA SER A 66 6.21 5.86 8.79
C SER A 66 6.24 4.89 9.97
N GLU A 67 5.68 5.30 11.10
CA GLU A 67 5.62 4.47 12.31
C GLU A 67 4.71 3.24 12.15
N ILE A 68 3.89 3.19 11.09
CA ILE A 68 3.00 2.05 10.79
C ILE A 68 3.63 1.03 9.84
N ASP A 69 4.89 1.21 9.42
CA ASP A 69 5.62 0.25 8.57
C ASP A 69 5.54 -1.20 9.07
N PRO A 70 5.57 -1.49 10.41
CA PRO A 70 5.41 -2.85 10.91
C PRO A 70 4.08 -3.54 10.56
N LEU A 71 3.04 -2.79 10.15
CA LEU A 71 1.77 -3.37 9.69
C LEU A 71 1.89 -4.02 8.31
N PHE A 72 2.89 -3.62 7.52
CA PHE A 72 3.12 -4.09 6.17
C PHE A 72 4.21 -5.16 6.09
N ASP A 73 4.68 -5.66 7.25
CA ASP A 73 5.65 -6.76 7.30
C ASP A 73 5.12 -7.96 6.51
N GLN A 74 5.96 -8.47 5.60
CA GLN A 74 5.66 -9.58 4.70
C GLN A 74 4.47 -9.34 3.73
N LEU A 75 3.92 -8.13 3.63
CA LEU A 75 2.92 -7.75 2.63
C LEU A 75 3.61 -7.21 1.36
N PRO A 76 2.97 -7.32 0.17
CA PRO A 76 3.53 -6.84 -1.08
C PRO A 76 3.39 -5.32 -1.17
N VAL A 77 4.21 -4.58 -0.41
CA VAL A 77 4.22 -3.12 -0.34
C VAL A 77 5.62 -2.61 -0.67
N ILE A 78 5.71 -1.52 -1.42
CA ILE A 78 6.96 -0.77 -1.61
C ILE A 78 6.94 0.41 -0.65
N ILE A 79 7.86 0.43 0.31
CA ILE A 79 8.03 1.53 1.26
C ILE A 79 9.26 2.34 0.83
N ILE A 80 9.06 3.64 0.60
CA ILE A 80 10.12 4.60 0.23
C ILE A 80 10.22 5.71 1.29
N ASN A 81 11.38 6.33 1.49
CA ASN A 81 11.49 7.41 2.48
C ASN A 81 11.06 8.76 1.91
N ASP A 82 11.30 9.00 0.62
CA ASP A 82 10.83 10.18 -0.09
C ASP A 82 10.40 9.85 -1.52
N TRP A 83 9.45 10.61 -2.06
CA TRP A 83 8.96 10.43 -3.44
C TRP A 83 10.08 10.60 -4.48
N SER A 84 11.19 11.27 -4.15
CA SER A 84 12.35 11.37 -5.02
C SER A 84 13.00 10.03 -5.37
N GLU A 85 12.82 9.01 -4.52
CA GLU A 85 13.27 7.64 -4.76
C GLU A 85 12.46 6.92 -5.84
N LEU A 86 11.22 7.34 -6.09
CA LEU A 86 10.36 6.70 -7.08
C LEU A 86 10.97 6.80 -8.49
N ALA A 87 11.41 5.66 -9.01
CA ALA A 87 12.01 5.51 -10.32
C ALA A 87 11.71 4.13 -10.92
N GLU A 88 11.72 4.03 -12.26
CA GLU A 88 11.37 2.81 -12.98
C GLU A 88 12.22 1.61 -12.58
N ASN A 89 13.52 1.80 -12.32
CA ASN A 89 14.41 0.70 -11.93
C ASN A 89 14.00 0.04 -10.61
N ILE A 90 13.45 0.80 -9.65
CA ILE A 90 12.93 0.24 -8.40
C ILE A 90 11.69 -0.62 -8.68
N LEU A 91 10.78 -0.12 -9.52
CA LEU A 91 9.56 -0.84 -9.90
C LEU A 91 9.86 -2.12 -10.69
N LEU A 92 10.81 -2.07 -11.62
CA LEU A 92 11.18 -3.19 -12.47
C LEU A 92 11.98 -4.26 -11.71
N SER A 93 12.73 -3.88 -10.68
CA SER A 93 13.46 -4.83 -9.83
C SER A 93 12.57 -5.50 -8.78
N TYR A 94 11.39 -4.95 -8.49
CA TYR A 94 10.46 -5.51 -7.51
C TYR A 94 9.87 -6.84 -7.99
N LYS A 95 10.21 -7.91 -7.27
CA LYS A 95 9.68 -9.26 -7.49
C LYS A 95 8.49 -9.49 -6.56
N VAL A 96 7.31 -9.49 -7.18
CA VAL A 96 6.08 -9.92 -6.50
C VAL A 96 6.13 -11.44 -6.39
N SER A 97 5.98 -11.99 -5.18
CA SER A 97 5.75 -13.44 -5.04
C SER A 97 4.42 -13.78 -5.71
N SER A 98 4.36 -14.90 -6.43
CA SER A 98 3.21 -15.26 -7.28
C SER A 98 1.88 -15.46 -6.53
N TYR A 99 1.91 -15.46 -5.21
CA TYR A 99 0.74 -15.35 -4.33
C TYR A 99 1.23 -14.95 -2.93
N ASN A 100 0.64 -13.93 -2.32
CA ASN A 100 0.89 -13.58 -0.93
C ASN A 100 -0.22 -14.17 -0.04
N THR A 101 0.12 -15.21 0.72
CA THR A 101 -0.83 -15.92 1.60
C THR A 101 -1.30 -15.07 2.79
N LEU A 102 -0.57 -14.01 3.14
CA LEU A 102 -0.89 -13.15 4.28
C LEU A 102 -1.91 -12.07 3.94
N VAL A 103 -1.97 -11.61 2.68
CA VAL A 103 -2.91 -10.55 2.28
C VAL A 103 -4.36 -10.90 2.63
N PRO A 104 -4.90 -12.09 2.32
CA PRO A 104 -6.26 -12.46 2.72
C PRO A 104 -6.47 -12.45 4.24
N GLU A 105 -5.45 -12.83 5.02
CA GLU A 105 -5.55 -12.84 6.48
C GLU A 105 -5.58 -11.42 7.05
N VAL A 106 -4.65 -10.55 6.65
CA VAL A 106 -4.56 -9.17 7.15
C VAL A 106 -5.79 -8.35 6.76
N LEU A 107 -6.43 -8.64 5.62
CA LEU A 107 -7.67 -7.99 5.21
C LEU A 107 -8.91 -8.51 5.99
N SER A 108 -8.75 -9.54 6.82
CA SER A 108 -9.83 -10.07 7.66
C SER A 108 -9.88 -9.37 9.02
N GLY A 109 -11.09 -9.05 9.49
CA GLY A 109 -11.28 -8.55 10.86
C GLY A 109 -10.82 -9.54 11.95
N ARG A 110 -10.75 -10.84 11.63
CA ARG A 110 -10.22 -11.89 12.51
C ARG A 110 -8.76 -11.62 12.85
N TRP A 111 -7.93 -11.37 11.86
CA TRP A 111 -6.50 -11.13 12.06
C TRP A 111 -6.26 -9.91 12.95
N TRP A 112 -6.96 -8.80 12.71
CA TRP A 112 -6.83 -7.59 13.53
C TRP A 112 -7.23 -7.80 14.98
N ARG A 113 -8.35 -8.50 15.22
CA ARG A 113 -8.76 -8.86 16.58
C ARG A 113 -7.66 -9.68 17.28
N ASP A 114 -7.14 -10.70 16.61
CA ASP A 114 -6.15 -11.60 17.20
C ASP A 114 -4.81 -10.87 17.44
N LYS A 115 -4.41 -9.98 16.52
CA LYS A 115 -3.25 -9.10 16.66
C LYS A 115 -3.39 -8.15 17.85
N LEU A 116 -4.54 -7.49 18.01
CA LEU A 116 -4.81 -6.59 19.14
C LEU A 116 -4.78 -7.32 20.49
N LEU A 117 -5.38 -8.51 20.57
CA LEU A 117 -5.35 -9.35 21.77
C LEU A 117 -3.91 -9.80 22.13
N SER A 118 -3.05 -10.03 21.14
CA SER A 118 -1.64 -10.39 21.38
C SER A 118 -0.86 -9.30 22.12
N TYR A 119 -1.15 -8.02 21.86
CA TYR A 119 -0.51 -6.90 22.55
C TYR A 119 -0.99 -6.77 24.01
N GLN A 120 -2.27 -7.03 24.27
CA GLN A 120 -2.81 -7.01 25.64
C GLN A 120 -2.17 -8.10 26.52
N ASN A 121 -2.04 -9.31 25.99
CA ASN A 121 -1.43 -10.43 26.71
C ASN A 121 0.08 -10.26 26.92
N THR A 122 0.76 -9.52 26.05
CA THR A 122 2.19 -9.18 26.21
C THR A 122 2.39 -8.15 27.32
N THR A 123 1.46 -7.20 27.46
CA THR A 123 1.57 -6.11 28.45
C THR A 123 1.31 -6.59 29.88
N ILE A 124 0.48 -7.63 30.06
CA ILE A 124 0.19 -8.22 31.37
C ILE A 124 1.39 -9.00 31.93
N LYS A 125 2.29 -9.52 31.08
CA LYS A 125 3.46 -10.31 31.52
C LYS A 125 4.68 -9.48 31.96
N ILE A 126 4.64 -8.16 31.78
CA ILE A 126 5.76 -7.23 32.09
C ILE A 126 5.44 -6.38 33.34
N ARG A 127 4.44 -6.77 34.14
CA ARG A 127 4.14 -6.18 35.44
C ARG A 127 4.35 -7.19 36.56
#